data_AF-A0A7X8SP65-F1
#
_entry.id   AF-A0A7X8SP65-F1
#
_cell.length_a   1.000
_cell.length_b   1.000
_cell.length_c   1.000
_cell.angle_alpha   90.00
_cell.angle_beta   90.00
_cell.angle_gamma   90.00
#
_symmetry.space_group_name_H-M   'P 1'
#
loop_
_entity.id
_entity.type
_entity.pdbx_description
1 polymer ?
#
loop_
_entity_poly.entity_id
_entity_poly.type
_entity_poly.pdbx_seq_one_letter_code
_entity_poly.pdbx_strand_id
1 'polypeptide(L)'
;MKTNKEKELQEDYRNRINRVFTFIDKNLGNDLSLDKVAEIAYFSPFHFHRIFKLITGETLNEYVKRKRIEKSAADLLHKNISISEIAHHYGFSDASSYSKAFKKYFKESPTAFIKLNHRRHSKIRQVNSKNGQEYPNNEKYLCIINNLRQWITMNTKIEIVELPKMNYAYVSCIGPQNLGNAFQQLIQWATPKGLMHDQVKMMTVYHDSFKITEPNKVRMSASILLQKDETVDGTIALSSFSPQKCIVGHFEISPNEFEKAWTGMFLWMNENGYKKAEQDPFEIYHNNFNEHPEGIAIVDFYIPIEMT
;
A
#
# COMPACT_ATOMS: atom_id res chain seq x y z
N MET A 1 -29.08 -16.73 -9.78
CA MET A 1 -28.18 -17.59 -8.99
C MET A 1 -27.04 -18.03 -9.90
N LYS A 2 -25.79 -17.64 -9.63
CA LYS A 2 -24.64 -18.24 -10.32
C LYS A 2 -24.53 -19.71 -9.91
N THR A 3 -24.26 -20.61 -10.86
CA THR A 3 -24.12 -22.05 -10.58
C THR A 3 -22.88 -22.31 -9.72
N ASN A 4 -22.86 -23.38 -8.91
CA ASN A 4 -21.75 -23.67 -7.98
C ASN A 4 -20.39 -23.72 -8.69
N LYS A 5 -20.41 -24.24 -9.93
CA LYS A 5 -19.25 -24.34 -10.83
C LYS A 5 -18.71 -22.99 -11.31
N GLU A 6 -19.57 -21.98 -11.48
CA GLU A 6 -19.16 -20.62 -11.84
C GLU A 6 -18.48 -19.89 -10.67
N LYS A 7 -18.92 -20.15 -9.44
CA LYS A 7 -18.29 -19.58 -8.24
C LYS A 7 -16.89 -20.17 -8.01
N GLU A 8 -16.76 -21.49 -8.11
CA GLU A 8 -15.47 -22.19 -8.00
C GLU A 8 -14.47 -21.74 -9.08
N LEU A 9 -14.93 -21.46 -10.30
CA LEU A 9 -14.07 -20.97 -11.37
C LEU A 9 -13.63 -19.52 -11.14
N GLN A 10 -14.54 -18.64 -10.71
CA GLN A 10 -14.19 -17.27 -10.35
C GLN A 10 -13.17 -17.22 -9.21
N GLU A 11 -13.22 -18.22 -8.34
CA GLU A 11 -12.33 -18.34 -7.22
C GLU A 11 -10.89 -18.63 -7.59
N ASP A 12 -10.71 -19.74 -8.29
CA ASP A 12 -9.41 -20.22 -8.73
C ASP A 12 -8.65 -19.12 -9.51
N TYR A 13 -9.38 -18.34 -10.31
CA TYR A 13 -8.83 -17.22 -11.06
C TYR A 13 -8.29 -16.11 -10.16
N ARG A 14 -9.01 -15.77 -9.09
CA ARG A 14 -8.58 -14.70 -8.19
C ARG A 14 -7.33 -15.09 -7.41
N ASN A 15 -7.28 -16.33 -6.90
CA ASN A 15 -6.10 -16.83 -6.21
C ASN A 15 -4.86 -16.89 -7.11
N ARG A 16 -5.02 -17.33 -8.36
CA ARG A 16 -3.95 -17.31 -9.37
C ARG A 16 -3.45 -15.89 -9.66
N ILE A 17 -4.36 -14.93 -9.75
CA ILE A 17 -4.01 -13.53 -10.00
C ILE A 17 -3.35 -12.87 -8.78
N ASN A 18 -3.77 -13.20 -7.56
CA ASN A 18 -3.10 -12.75 -6.34
C ASN A 18 -1.66 -13.26 -6.27
N ARG A 19 -1.43 -14.53 -6.63
CA ARG A 19 -0.07 -15.09 -6.76
C ARG A 19 0.77 -14.32 -7.77
N VAL A 20 0.18 -13.94 -8.90
CA VAL A 20 0.83 -13.10 -9.91
C VAL A 20 1.19 -11.73 -9.35
N PHE A 21 0.30 -11.07 -8.62
CA PHE A 21 0.60 -9.78 -7.98
C PHE A 21 1.78 -9.88 -7.02
N THR A 22 1.76 -10.86 -6.12
CA THR A 22 2.88 -11.12 -5.19
C THR A 22 4.18 -11.43 -5.94
N PHE A 23 4.10 -12.20 -7.02
CA PHE A 23 5.26 -12.53 -7.84
C PHE A 23 5.84 -11.28 -8.51
N ILE A 24 5.00 -10.45 -9.14
CA ILE A 24 5.43 -9.21 -9.79
C ILE A 24 6.09 -8.29 -8.78
N ASP A 25 5.47 -8.06 -7.60
CA ASP A 25 6.02 -7.16 -6.58
C ASP A 25 7.40 -7.58 -6.10
N LYS A 26 7.64 -8.89 -5.95
CA LYS A 26 8.94 -9.45 -5.54
C LYS A 26 9.98 -9.50 -6.66
N ASN A 27 9.58 -9.25 -7.92
CA ASN A 27 10.44 -9.46 -9.10
C ASN A 27 10.47 -8.24 -10.04
N LEU A 28 10.17 -7.03 -9.54
CA LEU A 28 10.11 -5.82 -10.38
C LEU A 28 11.42 -5.53 -11.13
N GLY A 29 12.58 -5.93 -10.59
CA GLY A 29 13.88 -5.83 -11.26
C GLY A 29 14.16 -6.87 -12.33
N ASN A 30 13.39 -7.95 -12.39
CA ASN A 30 13.65 -9.12 -13.23
C ASN A 30 12.84 -9.09 -14.54
N ASP A 31 13.10 -10.06 -15.42
CA ASP A 31 12.21 -10.31 -16.56
C ASP A 31 10.82 -10.72 -16.05
N LEU A 32 9.82 -9.99 -16.54
CA LEU A 32 8.39 -10.13 -16.27
C LEU A 32 7.61 -10.24 -17.60
N SER A 33 8.18 -10.99 -18.54
CA SER A 33 7.56 -11.32 -19.83
C SER A 33 6.21 -12.03 -19.65
N LEU A 34 5.34 -11.91 -20.66
CA LEU A 34 3.99 -12.47 -20.63
C LEU A 34 4.00 -13.97 -20.36
N ASP A 35 4.89 -14.71 -21.03
CA ASP A 35 4.98 -16.17 -20.90
C ASP A 35 5.34 -16.57 -19.47
N LYS A 36 6.35 -15.91 -18.89
CA LYS A 36 6.81 -16.18 -17.53
C LYS A 36 5.73 -15.87 -16.49
N VAL A 37 5.04 -14.74 -16.62
CA VAL A 37 3.99 -14.37 -15.66
C VAL A 37 2.74 -15.24 -15.82
N ALA A 38 2.42 -15.66 -17.05
CA ALA A 38 1.30 -16.58 -17.30
C ALA A 38 1.55 -17.97 -16.71
N GLU A 39 2.80 -18.45 -16.72
CA GLU A 39 3.20 -19.69 -16.06
C GLU A 39 2.92 -19.66 -14.55
N ILE A 40 3.24 -18.54 -13.87
CA ILE A 40 2.93 -18.36 -12.44
C ILE A 40 1.43 -18.45 -12.16
N ALA A 41 0.60 -18.01 -13.11
CA ALA A 41 -0.86 -18.09 -13.03
C ALA A 41 -1.43 -19.46 -13.44
N TYR A 42 -0.61 -20.37 -13.96
CA TYR A 42 -1.04 -21.62 -14.62
C TYR A 42 -2.07 -21.37 -15.72
N PHE A 43 -1.85 -20.32 -16.52
CA PHE A 43 -2.68 -19.98 -17.66
C PHE A 43 -1.85 -19.96 -18.94
N SER A 44 -2.52 -20.13 -20.08
CA SER A 44 -1.88 -19.81 -21.36
C SER A 44 -1.63 -18.30 -21.46
N PRO A 45 -0.57 -17.85 -22.15
CA PRO A 45 -0.24 -16.42 -22.28
C PRO A 45 -1.41 -15.56 -22.78
N PHE A 46 -2.15 -16.07 -23.78
CA PHE A 46 -3.30 -15.40 -24.36
C PHE A 46 -4.45 -15.23 -23.35
N HIS A 47 -4.76 -16.30 -22.61
CA HIS A 47 -5.82 -16.29 -21.61
C HIS A 47 -5.46 -15.39 -20.44
N PHE A 48 -4.23 -15.52 -19.94
CA PHE A 48 -3.70 -14.67 -18.88
C PHE A 48 -3.79 -13.19 -19.24
N HIS A 49 -3.33 -12.79 -20.44
CA HIS A 49 -3.38 -11.39 -20.88
C HIS A 49 -4.81 -10.81 -20.80
N ARG A 50 -5.81 -11.59 -21.23
CA ARG A 50 -7.21 -11.16 -21.27
C ARG A 50 -7.79 -11.01 -19.86
N ILE A 51 -7.55 -11.99 -18.99
CA ILE A 51 -8.00 -11.98 -17.59
C ILE A 51 -7.31 -10.88 -16.79
N PHE A 52 -6.01 -10.74 -16.94
CA PHE A 52 -5.23 -9.73 -16.25
C PHE A 52 -5.72 -8.32 -16.60
N LYS A 53 -5.94 -8.03 -17.89
CA LYS A 53 -6.48 -6.74 -18.33
C LYS A 53 -7.91 -6.50 -17.86
N LEU A 54 -8.74 -7.54 -17.80
CA LEU A 54 -10.11 -7.42 -17.27
C LEU A 54 -10.10 -7.02 -15.79
N ILE A 55 -9.19 -7.60 -15.00
CA ILE A 55 -9.11 -7.36 -13.55
C ILE A 55 -8.43 -6.02 -13.23
N THR A 56 -7.33 -5.72 -13.91
CA THR A 56 -6.49 -4.55 -13.60
C THR A 56 -6.85 -3.31 -14.40
N GLY A 57 -7.57 -3.46 -15.51
CA GLY A 57 -7.88 -2.40 -16.46
C GLY A 57 -6.74 -2.09 -17.45
N GLU A 58 -5.59 -2.77 -17.36
CA GLU A 58 -4.40 -2.48 -18.16
C GLU A 58 -3.66 -3.75 -18.62
N THR A 59 -2.81 -3.64 -19.63
CA THR A 59 -1.98 -4.79 -20.07
C THR A 59 -0.90 -5.11 -19.03
N LEU A 60 -0.37 -6.34 -19.03
CA LEU A 60 0.74 -6.71 -18.14
C LEU A 60 1.93 -5.74 -18.25
N ASN A 61 2.31 -5.37 -19.47
CA ASN A 61 3.45 -4.47 -19.69
C ASN A 61 3.20 -3.06 -19.13
N GLU A 62 1.97 -2.53 -19.29
CA GLU A 62 1.58 -1.25 -18.70
C GLU A 62 1.58 -1.33 -17.17
N TYR A 63 1.01 -2.41 -16.61
CA TYR A 63 1.01 -2.68 -15.18
C TYR A 63 2.42 -2.76 -14.60
N VAL A 64 3.29 -3.60 -15.15
CA VAL A 64 4.67 -3.78 -14.68
C VAL A 64 5.43 -2.47 -14.76
N LYS A 65 5.30 -1.72 -15.87
CA LYS A 65 5.94 -0.41 -16.01
C LYS A 65 5.43 0.58 -14.97
N ARG A 66 4.12 0.61 -14.72
CA ARG A 66 3.51 1.43 -13.67
C ARG A 66 4.04 1.03 -12.29
N LYS A 67 4.01 -0.25 -11.94
CA LYS A 67 4.51 -0.77 -10.64
C LYS A 67 5.98 -0.44 -10.41
N ARG A 68 6.84 -0.64 -11.42
CA ARG A 68 8.26 -0.25 -11.38
C ARG A 68 8.41 1.23 -11.07
N ILE A 69 7.67 2.10 -11.75
CA ILE A 69 7.70 3.55 -11.51
C ILE A 69 7.17 3.90 -10.11
N GLU A 70 6.02 3.37 -9.69
CA GLU A 70 5.42 3.65 -8.38
C GLU A 70 6.31 3.20 -7.22
N LYS A 71 6.83 1.97 -7.25
CA LYS A 71 7.71 1.46 -6.19
C LYS A 71 9.05 2.19 -6.19
N SER A 72 9.61 2.49 -7.37
CA SER A 72 10.81 3.33 -7.46
C SER A 72 10.61 4.73 -6.90
N ALA A 73 9.39 5.29 -7.01
CA ALA A 73 9.09 6.60 -6.44
C ALA A 73 9.09 6.55 -4.90
N ALA A 74 8.59 5.48 -4.29
CA ALA A 74 8.70 5.30 -2.84
C ALA A 74 10.17 5.20 -2.41
N ASP A 75 10.96 4.40 -3.12
CA ASP A 75 12.39 4.23 -2.85
C ASP A 75 13.17 5.54 -3.03
N LEU A 76 12.87 6.33 -4.07
CA LEU A 76 13.45 7.67 -4.27
C LEU A 76 13.21 8.61 -3.07
N LEU A 77 12.12 8.44 -2.32
CA LEU A 77 11.76 9.31 -1.20
C LEU A 77 12.32 8.83 0.13
N HIS A 78 12.51 7.53 0.29
CA HIS A 78 12.81 6.93 1.59
C HIS A 78 14.21 6.31 1.66
N LYS A 79 14.86 6.04 0.53
CA LYS A 79 16.20 5.41 0.45
C LYS A 79 17.23 6.40 -0.09
N ASN A 80 18.46 6.31 0.43
CA ASN A 80 19.58 7.12 -0.03
C ASN A 80 20.36 6.42 -1.16
N ILE A 81 19.70 6.21 -2.30
CA ILE A 81 20.25 5.51 -3.48
C ILE A 81 20.14 6.40 -4.72
N SER A 82 21.09 6.26 -5.65
CA SER A 82 21.14 7.10 -6.85
C SER A 82 20.03 6.74 -7.85
N ILE A 83 19.68 7.69 -8.73
CA ILE A 83 18.71 7.46 -9.81
C ILE A 83 19.14 6.31 -10.74
N SER A 84 20.45 6.14 -10.94
CA SER A 84 20.99 5.06 -11.77
C SER A 84 20.82 3.69 -11.10
N GLU A 85 21.09 3.60 -9.79
CA GLU A 85 20.88 2.37 -9.03
C GLU A 85 19.40 2.00 -8.98
N ILE A 86 18.51 2.99 -8.77
CA ILE A 86 17.05 2.78 -8.83
C ILE A 86 16.62 2.26 -10.20
N ALA A 87 17.11 2.88 -11.28
CA ALA A 87 16.78 2.42 -12.63
C ALA A 87 17.14 0.94 -12.82
N HIS A 88 18.35 0.55 -12.42
CA HIS A 88 18.80 -0.83 -12.52
C HIS A 88 17.99 -1.78 -11.61
N HIS A 89 17.75 -1.39 -10.35
CA HIS A 89 17.01 -2.19 -9.38
C HIS A 89 15.58 -2.51 -9.83
N TYR A 90 14.95 -1.60 -10.58
CA TYR A 90 13.61 -1.77 -11.14
C TYR A 90 13.60 -2.21 -12.61
N GLY A 91 14.70 -2.76 -13.11
CA GLY A 91 14.73 -3.45 -14.41
C GLY A 91 14.63 -2.51 -15.62
N PHE A 92 15.09 -1.26 -15.48
CA PHE A 92 15.31 -0.36 -16.62
C PHE A 92 16.72 -0.55 -17.17
N SER A 93 16.86 -0.40 -18.50
CA SER A 93 18.15 -0.54 -19.19
C SER A 93 19.18 0.50 -18.75
N ASP A 94 18.70 1.70 -18.44
CA ASP A 94 19.53 2.86 -18.09
C ASP A 94 18.69 3.95 -17.40
N ALA A 95 19.37 4.91 -16.78
CA ALA A 95 18.74 6.05 -16.09
C ALA A 95 17.91 6.97 -17.00
N SER A 96 18.18 7.01 -18.31
CA SER A 96 17.45 7.84 -19.28
C SER A 96 16.08 7.25 -19.58
N SER A 97 16.02 5.94 -19.83
CA SER A 97 14.79 5.18 -20.03
C SER A 97 13.87 5.26 -18.81
N TYR A 98 14.46 5.13 -17.61
CA TYR A 98 13.79 5.34 -16.34
C TYR A 98 13.22 6.76 -16.22
N SER A 99 14.06 7.78 -16.39
CA SER A 99 13.65 9.19 -16.23
C SER A 99 12.54 9.60 -17.20
N LYS A 100 12.57 9.09 -18.45
CA LYS A 100 11.50 9.32 -19.44
C LYS A 100 10.20 8.66 -19.00
N ALA A 101 10.24 7.42 -18.54
CA ALA A 101 9.06 6.70 -18.05
C ALA A 101 8.47 7.37 -16.80
N PHE A 102 9.33 7.76 -15.85
CA PHE A 102 8.96 8.48 -14.63
C PHE A 102 8.29 9.81 -14.95
N LYS A 103 8.89 10.62 -15.83
CA LYS A 103 8.32 11.90 -16.28
C LYS A 103 7.00 11.74 -17.04
N LYS A 104 6.84 10.66 -17.82
CA LYS A 104 5.56 10.38 -18.48
C LYS A 104 4.45 10.14 -17.46
N TYR A 105 4.77 9.44 -16.37
CA TYR A 105 3.84 9.07 -15.31
C TYR A 105 3.52 10.26 -14.38
N PHE A 106 4.53 10.79 -13.67
CA PHE A 106 4.36 11.86 -12.68
C PHE A 106 4.32 13.27 -13.26
N LYS A 107 4.52 13.44 -14.58
CA LYS A 107 4.67 14.73 -15.27
C LYS A 107 5.91 15.54 -14.87
N GLU A 108 6.75 14.98 -14.00
CA GLU A 108 7.97 15.61 -13.47
C GLU A 108 9.14 14.62 -13.50
N SER A 109 10.39 15.11 -13.52
CA SER A 109 11.57 14.22 -13.51
C SER A 109 11.78 13.60 -12.12
N PRO A 110 12.48 12.44 -12.00
CA PRO A 110 12.84 11.86 -10.71
C PRO A 110 13.51 12.87 -9.76
N THR A 111 14.45 13.67 -10.28
CA THR A 111 15.13 14.71 -9.49
C THR A 111 14.18 15.80 -9.03
N ALA A 112 13.23 16.22 -9.87
CA ALA A 112 12.22 17.20 -9.48
C ALA A 112 11.28 16.63 -8.42
N PHE A 113 10.88 15.36 -8.55
CA PHE A 113 10.04 14.64 -7.60
C PHE A 113 10.70 14.49 -6.23
N ILE A 114 11.98 14.08 -6.20
CA ILE A 114 12.82 14.12 -4.99
C ILE A 114 12.83 15.53 -4.45
N LYS A 115 13.17 16.54 -5.25
CA LYS A 115 13.24 17.93 -4.78
C LYS A 115 11.91 18.45 -4.25
N LEU A 116 10.76 18.10 -4.81
CA LEU A 116 9.46 18.57 -4.35
C LEU A 116 9.04 17.89 -3.04
N ASN A 117 9.28 16.59 -2.91
CA ASN A 117 8.94 15.85 -1.69
C ASN A 117 9.99 16.05 -0.58
N HIS A 118 11.28 16.14 -0.90
CA HIS A 118 12.28 16.66 0.03
C HIS A 118 11.98 18.12 0.35
N ARG A 119 11.57 19.02 -0.57
CA ARG A 119 11.15 20.38 -0.18
C ARG A 119 9.91 20.41 0.69
N ARG A 120 9.06 19.37 0.64
CA ARG A 120 8.00 19.14 1.62
C ARG A 120 8.57 18.74 3.01
N HIS A 121 9.67 17.99 3.06
CA HIS A 121 10.28 17.53 4.31
C HIS A 121 11.59 18.25 4.76
N SER A 122 12.18 19.16 3.97
CA SER A 122 13.58 19.63 4.08
C SER A 122 13.76 21.14 4.07
N LYS A 123 12.68 21.94 4.12
CA LYS A 123 12.78 23.34 4.58
C LYS A 123 13.05 23.44 6.10
N ILE A 124 13.32 22.30 6.75
CA ILE A 124 13.72 22.18 8.14
C ILE A 124 15.24 22.41 8.35
N ARG A 125 16.11 22.56 7.32
CA ARG A 125 17.54 22.77 7.63
C ARG A 125 18.43 23.75 6.88
N GLN A 126 18.23 24.20 5.63
CA GLN A 126 19.18 25.18 5.07
C GLN A 126 18.55 26.25 4.16
N VAL A 127 18.69 27.49 4.66
CA VAL A 127 18.64 28.76 3.97
C VAL A 127 19.95 28.90 3.18
N ASN A 128 19.88 28.97 1.84
CA ASN A 128 20.61 29.91 0.98
C ASN A 128 20.79 29.42 -0.47
N SER A 129 20.66 30.40 -1.37
CA SER A 129 21.16 30.48 -2.74
C SER A 129 20.24 30.07 -3.91
N LYS A 130 19.51 31.09 -4.35
CA LYS A 130 19.36 31.62 -5.72
C LYS A 130 19.12 30.62 -6.86
N ASN A 131 17.85 30.48 -7.24
CA ASN A 131 17.35 31.10 -8.48
C ASN A 131 15.83 30.98 -8.55
N GLY A 132 15.20 32.11 -8.84
CA GLY A 132 13.78 32.36 -8.66
C GLY A 132 12.87 31.51 -9.55
N GLN A 133 11.85 30.95 -8.90
CA GLN A 133 10.46 31.00 -9.34
C GLN A 133 9.62 31.16 -8.07
N GLU A 134 8.70 32.12 -8.06
CA GLU A 134 7.75 32.32 -6.95
C GLU A 134 6.81 31.11 -6.87
N TYR A 135 6.84 30.43 -5.73
CA TYR A 135 5.96 29.33 -5.35
C TYR A 135 5.27 29.72 -4.03
N PRO A 136 4.07 29.17 -3.75
CA PRO A 136 3.16 29.69 -2.72
C PRO A 136 3.87 29.93 -1.37
N ASN A 137 3.63 31.14 -0.85
CA ASN A 137 4.25 31.77 0.33
C ASN A 137 4.68 30.75 1.41
N ASN A 138 5.98 30.74 1.77
CA ASN A 138 6.61 29.80 2.72
C ASN A 138 5.83 29.63 4.03
N GLU A 139 5.15 30.68 4.48
CA GLU A 139 4.31 30.69 5.69
C GLU A 139 3.13 29.73 5.60
N LYS A 140 2.46 29.63 4.44
CA LYS A 140 1.32 28.72 4.26
C LYS A 140 1.75 27.26 4.34
N TYR A 141 2.93 26.93 3.82
CA TYR A 141 3.48 25.58 3.87
C TYR A 141 3.86 25.17 5.30
N LEU A 142 4.57 26.06 6.01
CA LEU A 142 4.93 25.85 7.42
C LEU A 142 3.68 25.73 8.30
N CYS A 143 2.64 26.52 8.04
CA CYS A 143 1.36 26.42 8.71
C CYS A 143 0.71 25.04 8.51
N ILE A 144 0.65 24.52 7.27
CA ILE A 144 0.08 23.19 7.00
C ILE A 144 0.83 22.08 7.75
N ILE A 145 2.16 22.12 7.74
CA ILE A 145 2.98 21.11 8.43
C ILE A 145 2.85 21.23 9.95
N ASN A 146 2.89 22.44 10.51
CA ASN A 146 2.72 22.66 11.94
C ASN A 146 1.31 22.24 12.41
N ASN A 147 0.29 22.54 11.61
CA ASN A 147 -1.08 22.09 11.89
C ASN A 147 -1.18 20.56 11.85
N LEU A 148 -0.51 19.90 10.90
CA LEU A 148 -0.49 18.44 10.83
C LEU A 148 0.27 17.82 12.01
N ARG A 149 1.41 18.39 12.41
CA ARG A 149 2.15 17.96 13.61
C ARG A 149 1.31 18.12 14.86
N GLN A 150 0.72 19.30 15.06
CA GLN A 150 -0.14 19.56 16.21
C GLN A 150 -1.34 18.60 16.21
N TRP A 151 -1.96 18.37 15.06
CA TRP A 151 -3.05 17.41 14.94
C TRP A 151 -2.59 15.99 15.31
N ILE A 152 -1.43 15.53 14.83
CA ILE A 152 -0.87 14.23 15.24
C ILE A 152 -0.63 14.19 16.75
N THR A 153 0.05 15.18 17.32
CA THR A 153 0.31 15.24 18.78
C THR A 153 -0.97 15.25 19.61
N MET A 154 -2.04 15.85 19.12
CA MET A 154 -3.32 15.95 19.84
C MET A 154 -4.22 14.73 19.67
N ASN A 155 -4.16 14.05 18.52
CA ASN A 155 -5.13 13.02 18.14
C ASN A 155 -4.55 11.61 18.11
N THR A 156 -3.25 11.45 18.39
CA THR A 156 -2.66 10.12 18.45
C THR A 156 -1.56 10.00 19.49
N LYS A 157 -1.51 8.80 20.07
CA LYS A 157 -0.32 8.32 20.77
C LYS A 157 0.47 7.47 19.77
N ILE A 158 1.73 7.84 19.55
CA ILE A 158 2.65 7.08 18.71
C ILE A 158 3.62 6.30 19.59
N GLU A 159 3.78 5.02 19.29
CA GLU A 159 4.74 4.13 19.94
C GLU A 159 5.47 3.23 18.96
N ILE A 160 6.59 2.66 19.40
CA ILE A 160 7.35 1.67 18.65
C ILE A 160 7.11 0.31 19.28
N VAL A 161 6.56 -0.61 18.49
CA VAL A 161 6.13 -1.93 18.98
C VAL A 161 6.81 -3.03 18.18
N GLU A 162 7.30 -4.04 18.87
CA GLU A 162 7.71 -5.30 18.25
C GLU A 162 6.49 -6.21 18.16
N LEU A 163 6.10 -6.54 16.92
CA LEU A 163 4.97 -7.40 16.65
C LEU A 163 5.46 -8.85 16.47
N PRO A 164 4.74 -9.82 17.06
CA PRO A 164 5.00 -11.22 16.79
C PRO A 164 4.60 -11.58 15.35
N LYS A 165 4.83 -12.84 14.97
CA LYS A 165 4.24 -13.38 13.74
C LYS A 165 2.70 -13.24 13.84
N MET A 166 2.09 -12.71 12.79
CA MET A 166 0.63 -12.56 12.70
C MET A 166 0.12 -13.25 11.46
N ASN A 167 -0.74 -14.25 11.65
CA ASN A 167 -1.44 -14.92 10.55
C ASN A 167 -2.75 -14.20 10.26
N TYR A 168 -3.11 -14.07 8.99
CA TYR A 168 -4.38 -13.47 8.61
C TYR A 168 -4.96 -14.11 7.35
N ALA A 169 -6.29 -14.15 7.31
CA ALA A 169 -7.04 -14.46 6.11
C ALA A 169 -7.47 -13.14 5.43
N TYR A 170 -7.51 -13.10 4.11
CA TYR A 170 -7.78 -11.87 3.39
C TYR A 170 -8.52 -12.04 2.07
N VAL A 171 -9.14 -10.94 1.65
CA VAL A 171 -9.72 -10.70 0.34
C VAL A 171 -9.04 -9.49 -0.28
N SER A 172 -8.35 -9.69 -1.42
CA SER A 172 -7.76 -8.58 -2.17
C SER A 172 -8.79 -7.82 -3.00
N CYS A 173 -8.61 -6.52 -3.08
CA CYS A 173 -9.37 -5.62 -3.94
C CYS A 173 -8.46 -4.55 -4.57
N ILE A 174 -8.93 -3.95 -5.66
CA ILE A 174 -8.30 -2.81 -6.32
C ILE A 174 -9.23 -1.61 -6.19
N GLY A 175 -8.72 -0.54 -5.60
CA GLY A 175 -9.43 0.71 -5.34
C GLY A 175 -10.28 0.67 -4.06
N PRO A 176 -10.34 1.80 -3.31
CA PRO A 176 -11.04 1.89 -2.03
C PRO A 176 -12.55 1.62 -2.16
N GLN A 177 -13.15 1.91 -3.32
CA GLN A 177 -14.56 1.63 -3.59
C GLN A 177 -14.93 0.15 -3.49
N ASN A 178 -13.96 -0.75 -3.65
CA ASN A 178 -14.17 -2.19 -3.58
C ASN A 178 -13.86 -2.79 -2.20
N LEU A 179 -13.33 -1.99 -1.26
CA LEU A 179 -12.89 -2.46 0.05
C LEU A 179 -14.08 -2.92 0.93
N GLY A 180 -15.20 -2.21 0.90
CA GLY A 180 -16.40 -2.61 1.64
C GLY A 180 -16.93 -3.98 1.20
N ASN A 181 -16.94 -4.24 -0.12
CA ASN A 181 -17.33 -5.54 -0.65
C ASN A 181 -16.34 -6.65 -0.25
N ALA A 182 -15.03 -6.33 -0.22
CA ALA A 182 -14.00 -7.24 0.24
C ALA A 182 -14.21 -7.66 1.71
N PHE A 183 -14.49 -6.71 2.61
CA PHE A 183 -14.86 -7.01 4.00
C PHE A 183 -16.13 -7.84 4.10
N GLN A 184 -17.16 -7.54 3.28
CA GLN A 184 -18.40 -8.30 3.28
C GLN A 184 -18.17 -9.78 2.90
N GLN A 185 -17.33 -10.04 1.89
CA GLN A 185 -16.97 -11.42 1.51
C GLN A 185 -16.23 -12.13 2.65
N LEU A 186 -15.30 -11.44 3.30
CA LEU A 186 -14.52 -11.99 4.41
C LEU A 186 -15.40 -12.31 5.62
N ILE A 187 -16.34 -11.44 5.97
CA ILE A 187 -17.32 -11.66 7.05
C ILE A 187 -18.23 -12.85 6.70
N GLN A 188 -18.73 -12.93 5.47
CA GLN A 188 -19.56 -14.07 5.03
C GLN A 188 -18.86 -15.42 5.17
N TRP A 189 -17.54 -15.45 4.94
CA TRP A 189 -16.71 -16.64 5.15
C TRP A 189 -16.40 -16.90 6.64
N ALA A 190 -16.11 -15.85 7.41
CA ALA A 190 -15.66 -15.95 8.80
C ALA A 190 -16.80 -16.32 9.77
N THR A 191 -18.01 -15.79 9.56
CA THR A 191 -19.17 -16.00 10.44
C THR A 191 -19.52 -17.49 10.66
N PRO A 192 -19.73 -18.33 9.62
CA PRO A 192 -20.08 -19.74 9.82
C PRO A 192 -18.94 -20.56 10.46
N LYS A 193 -17.70 -20.05 10.44
CA LYS A 193 -16.52 -20.69 11.07
C LYS A 193 -16.34 -20.26 12.54
N GLY A 194 -17.19 -19.38 13.06
CA GLY A 194 -17.09 -18.87 14.43
C GLY A 194 -15.89 -17.93 14.64
N LEU A 195 -15.32 -17.37 13.57
CA LEU A 195 -14.19 -16.43 13.63
C LEU A 195 -14.64 -15.01 14.01
N MET A 196 -15.94 -14.70 13.87
CA MET A 196 -16.53 -13.42 14.27
C MET A 196 -16.91 -13.45 15.75
N HIS A 197 -16.01 -12.96 16.61
CA HIS A 197 -16.21 -12.83 18.05
C HIS A 197 -15.77 -11.43 18.53
N ASP A 198 -16.09 -11.04 19.76
CA ASP A 198 -15.86 -9.66 20.27
C ASP A 198 -14.41 -9.18 20.16
N GLN A 199 -13.44 -10.09 20.29
CA GLN A 199 -12.01 -9.77 20.18
C GLN A 199 -11.44 -9.85 18.76
N VAL A 200 -12.28 -10.07 17.74
CA VAL A 200 -11.80 -10.23 16.36
C VAL A 200 -11.19 -8.92 15.89
N LYS A 201 -10.02 -9.00 15.27
CA LYS A 201 -9.33 -7.83 14.72
C LYS A 201 -9.41 -7.87 13.21
N MET A 202 -10.17 -6.93 12.66
CA MET A 202 -10.24 -6.69 11.23
C MET A 202 -9.08 -5.77 10.83
N MET A 203 -8.53 -5.96 9.64
CA MET A 203 -7.35 -5.25 9.18
C MET A 203 -7.46 -4.86 7.71
N THR A 204 -6.88 -3.72 7.35
CA THR A 204 -6.64 -3.35 5.95
C THR A 204 -5.14 -3.32 5.70
N VAL A 205 -4.66 -4.08 4.73
CA VAL A 205 -3.25 -4.05 4.29
C VAL A 205 -3.15 -3.27 2.98
N TYR A 206 -2.21 -2.31 2.91
CA TYR A 206 -2.01 -1.46 1.74
C TYR A 206 -0.76 -1.90 0.96
N HIS A 207 -0.96 -2.49 -0.22
CA HIS A 207 0.15 -2.94 -1.07
C HIS A 207 0.74 -1.80 -1.92
N ASP A 208 -0.06 -0.75 -2.13
CA ASP A 208 0.25 0.43 -2.94
C ASP A 208 -0.02 1.73 -2.16
N SER A 209 0.75 2.78 -2.44
CA SER A 209 0.66 4.06 -1.72
C SER A 209 -0.31 5.03 -2.42
N PHE A 210 -1.29 5.56 -1.68
CA PHE A 210 -2.20 6.62 -2.16
C PHE A 210 -1.50 7.94 -2.51
N LYS A 211 -0.28 8.18 -2.00
CA LYS A 211 0.54 9.35 -2.40
C LYS A 211 1.11 9.23 -3.81
N ILE A 212 1.14 8.02 -4.36
CA ILE A 212 1.91 7.67 -5.57
C ILE A 212 1.00 7.05 -6.64
N THR A 213 0.07 6.19 -6.21
CA THR A 213 -0.82 5.41 -7.06
C THR A 213 -2.18 6.08 -7.11
N GLU A 214 -2.78 6.16 -8.30
CA GLU A 214 -4.16 6.67 -8.45
C GLU A 214 -5.14 5.87 -7.57
N PRO A 215 -6.09 6.51 -6.87
CA PRO A 215 -6.94 5.82 -5.88
C PRO A 215 -7.63 4.55 -6.41
N ASN A 216 -8.16 4.58 -7.63
CA ASN A 216 -8.85 3.44 -8.25
C ASN A 216 -7.92 2.29 -8.69
N LYS A 217 -6.59 2.45 -8.56
CA LYS A 217 -5.56 1.44 -8.88
C LYS A 217 -4.82 0.92 -7.65
N VAL A 218 -5.07 1.49 -6.48
CA VAL A 218 -4.43 1.06 -5.23
C VAL A 218 -4.88 -0.35 -4.88
N ARG A 219 -3.93 -1.28 -4.76
CA ARG A 219 -4.21 -2.64 -4.27
C ARG A 219 -4.24 -2.66 -2.75
N MET A 220 -5.27 -3.32 -2.22
CA MET A 220 -5.50 -3.45 -0.79
C MET A 220 -6.00 -4.86 -0.47
N SER A 221 -5.87 -5.26 0.78
CA SER A 221 -6.45 -6.51 1.28
C SER A 221 -7.26 -6.26 2.55
N ALA A 222 -8.57 -6.49 2.47
CA ALA A 222 -9.43 -6.61 3.64
C ALA A 222 -9.12 -7.92 4.34
N SER A 223 -8.80 -7.89 5.62
CA SER A 223 -8.18 -8.99 6.35
C SER A 223 -8.80 -9.20 7.72
N ILE A 224 -8.66 -10.42 8.24
CA ILE A 224 -9.06 -10.82 9.59
C ILE A 224 -7.87 -11.54 10.22
N LEU A 225 -7.45 -11.09 11.39
CA LEU A 225 -6.37 -11.74 12.14
C LEU A 225 -6.84 -13.10 12.67
N LEU A 226 -5.98 -14.11 12.52
CA LEU A 226 -6.27 -15.49 12.91
C LEU A 226 -5.50 -15.84 14.19
N GLN A 227 -6.20 -16.42 15.17
CA GLN A 227 -5.58 -16.93 16.40
C GLN A 227 -4.92 -18.30 16.20
N LYS A 228 -5.36 -19.06 15.19
CA LYS A 228 -4.86 -20.39 14.84
C LYS A 228 -4.80 -20.53 13.33
N ASP A 229 -4.03 -21.50 12.85
CA ASP A 229 -3.99 -21.79 11.42
C ASP A 229 -5.37 -22.28 10.95
N GLU A 230 -5.83 -21.72 9.83
CA GLU A 230 -7.14 -22.03 9.25
C GLU A 230 -6.98 -22.58 7.84
N THR A 231 -7.91 -23.42 7.43
CA THR A 231 -8.04 -23.79 6.02
C THR A 231 -8.99 -22.83 5.34
N VAL A 232 -8.51 -22.16 4.30
CA VAL A 232 -9.31 -21.27 3.47
C VAL A 232 -9.93 -22.03 2.31
N ASP A 233 -11.09 -21.52 1.90
CA ASP A 233 -11.88 -21.94 0.76
C ASP A 233 -12.46 -20.68 0.12
N GLY A 234 -12.98 -20.79 -1.10
CA GLY A 234 -13.52 -19.63 -1.77
C GLY A 234 -12.49 -18.51 -1.87
N THR A 235 -12.96 -17.27 -1.82
CA THR A 235 -12.23 -16.05 -2.23
C THR A 235 -11.11 -15.65 -1.30
N ILE A 236 -10.92 -16.43 -0.26
CA ILE A 236 -10.08 -16.12 0.87
C ILE A 236 -8.71 -16.72 0.65
N ALA A 237 -7.69 -15.88 0.79
CA ALA A 237 -6.30 -16.30 0.79
C ALA A 237 -5.71 -16.15 2.19
N LEU A 238 -4.62 -16.88 2.46
CA LEU A 238 -3.86 -16.80 3.70
C LEU A 238 -2.55 -16.07 3.47
N SER A 239 -2.16 -15.26 4.43
CA SER A 239 -0.84 -14.65 4.49
C SER A 239 -0.43 -14.47 5.95
N SER A 240 0.82 -14.05 6.15
CA SER A 240 1.34 -13.77 7.47
C SER A 240 2.35 -12.64 7.42
N PHE A 241 2.34 -11.80 8.45
CA PHE A 241 3.49 -10.97 8.78
C PHE A 241 4.48 -11.78 9.61
N SER A 242 5.75 -11.73 9.21
CA SER A 242 6.84 -12.20 10.07
C SER A 242 7.02 -11.25 11.25
N PRO A 243 7.69 -11.67 12.35
CA PRO A 243 8.03 -10.75 13.44
C PRO A 243 8.70 -9.49 12.89
N GLN A 244 8.19 -8.33 13.26
CA GLN A 244 8.60 -7.04 12.69
C GLN A 244 8.45 -5.92 13.71
N LYS A 245 9.24 -4.87 13.53
CA LYS A 245 9.15 -3.65 14.33
C LYS A 245 8.31 -2.63 13.58
N CYS A 246 7.33 -2.04 14.26
CA CYS A 246 6.42 -1.08 13.66
C CYS A 246 6.37 0.22 14.47
N ILE A 247 6.18 1.32 13.77
CA ILE A 247 5.59 2.52 14.35
C ILE A 247 4.08 2.29 14.39
N VAL A 248 3.46 2.50 15.55
CA VAL A 248 2.02 2.34 15.78
C VAL A 248 1.45 3.68 16.19
N GLY A 249 0.41 4.15 15.49
CA GLY A 249 -0.36 5.32 15.87
C GLY A 249 -1.80 4.91 16.19
N HIS A 250 -2.25 5.20 17.41
CA HIS A 250 -3.61 4.92 17.87
C HIS A 250 -4.51 6.12 17.58
N PHE A 251 -5.64 5.93 16.92
CA PHE A 251 -6.55 7.01 16.51
C PHE A 251 -8.02 6.69 16.81
N GLU A 252 -8.77 7.74 17.15
CA GLU A 252 -10.23 7.78 17.11
C GLU A 252 -10.65 8.87 16.13
N ILE A 253 -10.90 8.50 14.88
CA ILE A 253 -11.04 9.45 13.76
C ILE A 253 -12.19 9.08 12.81
N SER A 254 -12.68 10.07 12.08
CA SER A 254 -13.64 9.82 11.00
C SER A 254 -12.95 9.19 9.77
N PRO A 255 -13.63 8.35 8.97
CA PRO A 255 -13.06 7.78 7.74
C PRO A 255 -12.44 8.79 6.76
N ASN A 256 -12.92 10.04 6.76
CA ASN A 256 -12.35 11.10 5.92
C ASN A 256 -10.97 11.63 6.41
N GLU A 257 -10.56 11.29 7.62
CA GLU A 257 -9.28 11.69 8.21
C GLU A 257 -8.17 10.64 8.02
N PHE A 258 -8.46 9.48 7.43
CA PHE A 258 -7.49 8.39 7.24
C PHE A 258 -6.27 8.83 6.41
N GLU A 259 -6.48 9.59 5.33
CA GLU A 259 -5.38 10.12 4.52
C GLU A 259 -4.49 11.07 5.32
N LYS A 260 -5.11 11.89 6.19
CA LYS A 260 -4.42 12.82 7.08
C LYS A 260 -3.61 12.08 8.13
N ALA A 261 -4.18 11.03 8.73
CA ALA A 261 -3.50 10.13 9.67
C ALA A 261 -2.27 9.48 9.04
N TRP A 262 -2.42 8.81 7.89
CA TRP A 262 -1.28 8.24 7.16
C TRP A 262 -0.22 9.29 6.84
N THR A 263 -0.63 10.46 6.35
CA THR A 263 0.30 11.53 5.99
C THR A 263 1.10 12.02 7.20
N GLY A 264 0.43 12.20 8.34
CA GLY A 264 1.07 12.61 9.58
C GLY A 264 1.97 11.53 10.18
N MET A 265 1.57 10.25 10.13
CA MET A 265 2.39 9.13 10.58
C MET A 265 3.69 9.00 9.78
N PHE A 266 3.63 9.09 8.45
CA PHE A 266 4.84 9.09 7.61
C PHE A 266 5.71 10.35 7.82
N LEU A 267 5.11 11.50 8.13
CA LEU A 267 5.86 12.70 8.51
C LEU A 267 6.61 12.47 9.83
N TRP A 268 5.93 11.95 10.85
CA TRP A 268 6.52 11.66 12.15
C TRP A 268 7.66 10.63 12.03
N MET A 269 7.47 9.55 11.26
CA MET A 269 8.51 8.55 10.97
C MET A 269 9.79 9.22 10.45
N ASN A 270 9.65 10.06 9.42
CA ASN A 270 10.77 10.75 8.79
C ASN A 270 11.45 11.74 9.76
N GLU A 271 10.69 12.48 10.56
CA GLU A 271 11.23 13.45 11.53
C GLU A 271 12.00 12.80 12.67
N ASN A 272 11.63 11.58 13.04
CA ASN A 272 12.30 10.79 14.07
C ASN A 272 13.39 9.86 13.50
N GLY A 273 13.74 10.00 12.22
CA GLY A 273 14.88 9.32 11.60
C GLY A 273 14.68 7.83 11.31
N TYR A 274 13.44 7.33 11.39
CA TYR A 274 13.12 5.95 11.05
C TYR A 274 13.03 5.74 9.53
N LYS A 275 13.39 4.53 9.09
CA LYS A 275 13.23 4.11 7.70
C LYS A 275 12.15 3.05 7.60
N LYS A 276 11.28 3.21 6.60
CA LYS A 276 10.23 2.23 6.29
C LYS A 276 10.89 0.92 5.83
N ALA A 277 10.47 -0.21 6.38
CA ALA A 277 10.86 -1.52 5.89
C ALA A 277 10.15 -1.87 4.57
N GLU A 278 10.50 -3.00 3.95
CA GLU A 278 9.85 -3.48 2.72
C GLU A 278 8.39 -3.90 2.94
N GLN A 279 8.04 -4.34 4.15
CA GLN A 279 6.70 -4.82 4.47
C GLN A 279 5.62 -3.73 4.29
N ASP A 280 4.42 -4.18 3.93
CA ASP A 280 3.29 -3.30 3.66
C ASP A 280 2.75 -2.67 4.95
N PRO A 281 2.43 -1.37 4.94
CA PRO A 281 1.71 -0.73 6.04
C PRO A 281 0.27 -1.24 6.11
N PHE A 282 -0.29 -1.25 7.31
CA PHE A 282 -1.62 -1.78 7.56
C PHE A 282 -2.35 -1.04 8.69
N GLU A 283 -3.66 -1.19 8.73
CA GLU A 283 -4.55 -0.67 9.77
C GLU A 283 -5.22 -1.81 10.51
N ILE A 284 -5.35 -1.75 11.83
CA ILE A 284 -6.19 -2.67 12.60
C ILE A 284 -7.35 -1.89 13.20
N TYR A 285 -8.57 -2.31 12.88
CA TYR A 285 -9.80 -1.72 13.43
C TYR A 285 -10.15 -2.35 14.77
N HIS A 286 -10.64 -1.55 15.70
CA HIS A 286 -11.09 -1.98 17.03
C HIS A 286 -12.61 -1.86 17.20
N ASN A 287 -13.30 -1.27 16.23
CA ASN A 287 -14.75 -1.23 16.14
C ASN A 287 -15.21 -1.33 14.67
N ASN A 288 -16.50 -1.61 14.48
CA ASN A 288 -17.16 -1.34 13.20
C ASN A 288 -17.68 0.09 13.21
N PHE A 289 -16.97 1.01 12.55
CA PHE A 289 -17.38 2.41 12.51
C PHE A 289 -18.73 2.64 11.81
N ASN A 290 -19.24 1.69 11.01
CA ASN A 290 -20.60 1.78 10.44
C ASN A 290 -21.70 1.55 11.49
N GLU A 291 -21.36 0.95 12.62
CA GLU A 291 -22.26 0.73 13.77
C GLU A 291 -22.01 1.76 14.89
N HIS A 292 -20.92 2.53 14.80
CA HIS A 292 -20.62 3.58 15.76
C HIS A 292 -21.59 4.76 15.57
N PRO A 293 -22.22 5.30 16.64
CA PRO A 293 -23.24 6.36 16.51
C PRO A 293 -22.76 7.60 15.74
N GLU A 294 -21.49 7.93 15.89
CA GLU A 294 -20.85 9.09 15.25
C GLU A 294 -20.02 8.73 14.00
N GLY A 295 -20.01 7.46 13.58
CA GLY A 295 -19.21 7.01 12.43
C GLY A 295 -17.70 7.03 12.67
N ILE A 296 -17.25 7.08 13.94
CA ILE A 296 -15.84 7.14 14.33
C ILE A 296 -15.21 5.75 14.25
N ALA A 297 -14.04 5.70 13.64
CA ALA A 297 -13.17 4.53 13.65
C ALA A 297 -12.16 4.64 14.80
N ILE A 298 -12.17 3.62 15.67
CA ILE A 298 -11.11 3.35 16.63
C ILE A 298 -10.14 2.41 15.92
N VAL A 299 -8.97 2.93 15.55
CA VAL A 299 -8.08 2.27 14.58
C VAL A 299 -6.61 2.55 14.90
N ASP A 300 -5.81 1.51 14.72
CA ASP A 300 -4.36 1.58 14.83
C ASP A 300 -3.72 1.55 13.44
N PHE A 301 -2.79 2.47 13.18
CA PHE A 301 -2.02 2.55 11.95
C PHE A 301 -0.60 2.02 12.19
N TYR A 302 -0.18 1.06 11.37
CA TYR A 302 1.12 0.38 11.49
C TYR A 302 2.01 0.70 10.28
N ILE A 303 3.18 1.28 10.55
CA ILE A 303 4.26 1.44 9.56
C ILE A 303 5.42 0.51 9.95
N PRO A 304 5.66 -0.59 9.21
CA PRO A 304 6.85 -1.42 9.39
C PRO A 304 8.13 -0.61 9.16
N ILE A 305 9.11 -0.75 10.06
CA ILE A 305 10.39 -0.04 10.02
C ILE A 305 11.58 -1.00 10.04
N GLU A 306 12.70 -0.58 9.46
CA GLU A 306 13.93 -1.37 9.46
C GLU A 306 14.42 -1.63 10.91
N MET A 307 14.90 -2.85 11.17
CA MET A 307 15.58 -3.16 12.43
C MET A 307 16.96 -2.50 12.40
N THR A 308 17.12 -1.42 13.16
CA THR A 308 18.41 -0.76 13.46
C THR A 308 19.29 -1.62 14.34
#